data_AF-A0A7S0R759-F1
#
_entry.id   AF-A0A7S0R759-F1
#
_cell.length_a   1.000
_cell.length_b   1.000
_cell.length_c   1.000
_cell.angle_alpha   90.00
_cell.angle_beta   90.00
_cell.angle_gamma   90.00
#
_symmetry.space_group_name_H-M   'P 1'
#
loop_
_entity.id
_entity.type
_entity.pdbx_description
1 polymer ?
#
loop_
_entity_poly.entity_id
_entity_poly.type
_entity_poly.pdbx_seq_one_letter_code
_entity_poly.pdbx_strand_id
1 'polypeptide(L)'
;RYMLYCRGLKHKRPELQVRFWVEHLGLRPGQIVCQQATAGLMRPAYVVLRDEELKAVVLCIRGTQSMKDLFTSLTGATKPHHLVTGGEESGPSGVVLGYAHLGMLAAARWIHRQVVPVLKQALQE
;
A
#
# COMPACT_ATOMS: atom_id res chain seq x y z
N ARG A 1 5.82 16.38 -6.06
CA ARG A 1 5.53 15.01 -6.55
C ARG A 1 4.34 14.34 -5.85
N TYR A 2 4.13 14.49 -4.54
CA TYR A 2 3.00 13.91 -3.79
C TYR A 2 1.63 13.97 -4.51
N MET A 3 1.21 15.16 -4.94
CA MET A 3 -0.07 15.34 -5.64
C MET A 3 -0.17 14.57 -6.97
N LEU A 4 0.96 14.29 -7.63
CA LEU A 4 1.00 13.49 -8.85
C LEU A 4 0.75 12.02 -8.54
N TYR A 5 1.31 11.46 -7.45
CA TYR A 5 0.96 10.10 -6.99
C TYR A 5 -0.54 9.97 -6.72
N CYS A 6 -1.12 10.95 -6.01
CA CYS A 6 -2.55 10.95 -5.73
C CYS A 6 -3.39 11.03 -7.02
N ARG A 7 -2.99 11.84 -8.00
CA ARG A 7 -3.69 11.96 -9.30
C ARG A 7 -3.57 10.69 -10.13
N GLY A 8 -2.38 10.10 -10.24
CA GLY A 8 -2.20 8.86 -11.00
C GLY A 8 -2.97 7.69 -10.41
N LEU A 9 -3.03 7.59 -9.07
CA LEU A 9 -3.87 6.60 -8.37
C LEU A 9 -5.37 6.71 -8.71
N LYS A 10 -5.87 7.84 -9.22
CA LYS A 10 -7.28 7.96 -9.64
C LYS A 10 -7.60 7.12 -10.88
N HIS A 11 -6.62 6.81 -11.72
CA HIS A 11 -6.81 5.97 -12.89
C HIS A 11 -7.06 4.53 -12.47
N LYS A 12 -8.22 4.00 -12.85
CA LYS A 12 -8.64 2.61 -12.55
C LYS A 12 -8.21 1.62 -13.63
N ARG A 13 -7.73 2.11 -14.78
CA ARG A 13 -7.21 1.31 -15.89
C ARG A 13 -5.68 1.26 -15.80
N PRO A 14 -5.06 0.07 -15.73
CA PRO A 14 -3.62 -0.10 -15.62
C PRO A 14 -2.81 0.69 -16.67
N GLU A 15 -3.29 0.73 -17.91
CA GLU A 15 -2.59 1.33 -19.05
C GLU A 15 -2.57 2.86 -18.94
N LEU A 16 -3.71 3.45 -18.55
CA LEU A 16 -3.81 4.89 -18.29
C LEU A 16 -2.98 5.30 -17.07
N GLN A 17 -2.90 4.43 -16.07
CA GLN A 17 -2.10 4.67 -14.88
C GLN A 17 -0.61 4.68 -15.22
N VAL A 18 -0.13 3.68 -15.98
CA VAL A 18 1.26 3.63 -16.50
C VAL A 18 1.57 4.87 -17.32
N ARG A 19 0.72 5.23 -18.27
CA ARG A 19 0.91 6.44 -19.08
C ARG A 19 1.03 7.69 -18.23
N PHE A 20 0.18 7.83 -17.22
CA PHE A 20 0.24 8.97 -16.30
C PHE A 20 1.60 9.04 -15.59
N TRP A 21 2.12 7.92 -15.10
CA TRP A 21 3.44 7.87 -14.45
C TRP A 21 4.58 8.28 -15.38
N VAL A 22 4.55 7.83 -16.63
CA VAL A 22 5.56 8.19 -17.63
C VAL A 22 5.47 9.68 -17.96
N GLU A 23 4.27 10.17 -18.28
CA GLU A 23 4.05 11.53 -18.78
C GLU A 23 4.26 12.60 -17.68
N HIS A 24 3.90 12.31 -16.42
CA HIS A 24 3.85 13.33 -15.37
C HIS A 24 4.92 13.18 -14.29
N LEU A 25 5.40 11.96 -14.03
CA LEU A 25 6.48 11.71 -13.06
C LEU A 25 7.83 11.46 -13.74
N GLY A 26 7.86 11.34 -15.08
CA GLY A 26 9.06 11.02 -15.84
C GLY A 26 9.56 9.60 -15.60
N LEU A 27 8.70 8.70 -15.11
CA LEU A 27 9.11 7.33 -14.80
C LEU A 27 9.20 6.49 -16.08
N ARG A 28 10.20 5.62 -16.14
CA ARG A 28 10.31 4.57 -17.16
C ARG A 28 9.37 3.41 -16.79
N PRO A 29 8.86 2.64 -17.77
CA PRO A 29 8.02 1.47 -17.47
C PRO A 29 8.64 0.49 -16.46
N GLY A 30 9.96 0.27 -16.52
CA GLY A 30 10.67 -0.59 -15.57
C GLY A 30 10.77 -0.03 -14.13
N GLN A 31 10.47 1.25 -13.92
CA GLN A 31 10.39 1.86 -12.59
C GLN A 31 9.01 1.70 -11.95
N ILE A 32 8.03 1.14 -12.67
CA ILE A 32 6.71 0.77 -12.14
C ILE A 32 6.78 -0.71 -11.75
N VAL A 33 7.16 -0.98 -10.50
CA VAL A 33 7.54 -2.32 -10.05
C VAL A 33 6.34 -3.28 -10.01
N CYS A 34 5.22 -2.82 -9.45
CA CYS A 34 3.96 -3.55 -9.49
C CYS A 34 2.78 -2.62 -9.26
N GLN A 35 1.60 -2.99 -9.77
CA GLN A 35 0.39 -2.18 -9.60
C GLN A 35 -0.90 -3.02 -9.56
N GLN A 36 -1.88 -2.50 -8.82
CA GLN A 36 -3.26 -2.96 -8.77
C GLN A 36 -4.17 -1.73 -8.91
N ALA A 37 -4.64 -1.43 -10.13
CA ALA A 37 -5.37 -0.19 -10.41
C ALA A 37 -6.82 -0.17 -9.86
N THR A 38 -7.42 -1.35 -9.69
CA THR A 38 -8.79 -1.52 -9.19
C THR A 38 -8.79 -2.00 -7.74
N ALA A 39 -9.71 -1.48 -6.96
CA ALA A 39 -9.93 -1.94 -5.59
C ALA A 39 -10.99 -3.06 -5.58
N GLY A 40 -10.80 -4.04 -4.70
CA GLY A 40 -11.79 -5.04 -4.34
C GLY A 40 -12.14 -4.99 -2.85
N LEU A 41 -13.00 -5.90 -2.39
CA LEU A 41 -13.38 -5.99 -0.97
C LEU A 41 -12.14 -6.25 -0.10
N MET A 42 -11.81 -5.33 0.82
CA MET A 42 -10.60 -5.39 1.64
C MET A 42 -9.28 -5.54 0.83
N ARG A 43 -9.29 -5.11 -0.44
CA ARG A 43 -8.16 -5.18 -1.36
C ARG A 43 -7.97 -3.80 -1.99
N PRO A 44 -7.25 -2.88 -1.34
CA PRO A 44 -7.10 -1.53 -1.87
C PRO A 44 -6.31 -1.54 -3.18
N ALA A 45 -6.57 -0.54 -4.01
CA ALA A 45 -5.74 -0.30 -5.19
C ALA A 45 -4.39 0.28 -4.72
N TYR A 46 -3.30 -0.12 -5.37
CA TYR A 46 -1.97 0.34 -5.00
C TYR A 46 -1.01 0.34 -6.18
N VAL A 47 0.13 1.01 -6.03
CA VAL A 47 1.28 0.91 -6.94
C VAL A 47 2.58 1.02 -6.14
N VAL A 48 3.61 0.31 -6.58
CA VAL A 48 5.00 0.45 -6.10
C VAL A 48 5.83 1.06 -7.22
N LEU A 49 6.47 2.18 -6.93
CA LEU A 49 7.26 2.96 -7.89
C LEU A 49 8.70 3.10 -7.39
N ARG A 50 9.69 2.97 -8.27
CA ARG A 50 11.08 3.39 -7.99
C ARG A 50 11.24 4.82 -8.47
N ASP A 51 11.28 5.77 -7.54
CA ASP A 51 11.39 7.19 -7.85
C ASP A 51 12.83 7.66 -7.60
N GLU A 52 13.59 7.82 -8.68
CA GLU A 52 15.00 8.24 -8.62
C GLU A 52 15.15 9.70 -8.17
N GLU A 53 14.17 10.56 -8.43
CA GLU A 53 14.20 11.96 -7.99
C GLU A 53 14.04 12.04 -6.47
N LEU A 54 13.14 11.23 -5.89
CA LEU A 54 13.02 11.08 -4.44
C LEU A 54 14.07 10.16 -3.82
N LYS A 55 14.87 9.46 -4.63
CA LYS A 55 15.80 8.39 -4.20
C LYS A 55 15.13 7.37 -3.29
N ALA A 56 13.90 6.98 -3.63
CA ALA A 56 13.05 6.13 -2.78
C ALA A 56 12.20 5.17 -3.59
N VAL A 57 11.86 4.03 -2.97
CA VAL A 57 10.77 3.17 -3.42
C VAL A 57 9.48 3.63 -2.75
N VAL A 58 8.49 4.05 -3.55
CA VAL A 58 7.25 4.65 -3.09
C VAL A 58 6.10 3.66 -3.24
N LEU A 59 5.54 3.23 -2.11
CA LEU A 59 4.27 2.50 -2.07
C LEU A 59 3.11 3.49 -1.94
N CYS A 60 2.30 3.60 -2.98
CA CYS A 60 1.10 4.43 -2.99
C CYS A 60 -0.13 3.53 -2.83
N ILE A 61 -0.94 3.74 -1.79
CA ILE A 61 -2.18 3.00 -1.53
C ILE A 61 -3.36 3.95 -1.67
N ARG A 62 -4.31 3.63 -2.55
CA ARG A 62 -5.56 4.38 -2.67
C ARG A 62 -6.58 3.82 -1.68
N GLY A 63 -7.02 4.69 -0.77
CA GLY A 63 -8.15 4.41 0.11
C GLY A 63 -9.41 4.04 -0.68
N THR A 64 -10.18 3.13 -0.15
CA THR A 64 -11.43 2.69 -0.76
C THR A 64 -12.59 3.49 -0.16
N GLN A 65 -13.39 4.14 -1.00
CA GLN A 65 -14.72 4.64 -0.62
C GLN A 65 -15.80 3.65 -1.10
N SER A 66 -15.58 2.35 -0.92
CA SER A 66 -16.61 1.37 -1.33
C SER A 66 -17.68 1.27 -0.24
N MET A 67 -18.95 1.11 -0.64
CA MET A 67 -20.07 0.88 0.29
C MET A 67 -19.81 -0.31 1.24
N LYS A 68 -19.02 -1.30 0.83
CA LYS A 68 -18.69 -2.47 1.66
C LYS A 68 -17.64 -2.15 2.73
N ASP A 69 -16.69 -1.26 2.43
CA ASP A 69 -15.77 -0.74 3.45
C ASP A 69 -16.51 0.19 4.41
N LEU A 70 -17.55 0.89 3.94
CA LEU A 70 -18.49 1.62 4.79
C LEU A 70 -19.28 0.67 5.71
N PHE A 71 -19.72 -0.51 5.24
CA PHE A 71 -20.40 -1.50 6.10
C PHE A 71 -19.49 -2.05 7.21
N THR A 72 -18.24 -2.38 6.91
CA THR A 72 -17.30 -2.77 7.98
C THR A 72 -17.01 -1.61 8.92
N SER A 73 -16.94 -0.38 8.42
CA SER A 73 -16.81 0.84 9.24
C SER A 73 -18.03 1.09 10.14
N LEU A 74 -19.24 0.77 9.66
CA LEU A 74 -20.50 0.91 10.39
C LEU A 74 -20.62 -0.12 11.52
N THR A 75 -20.10 -1.34 11.36
CA THR A 75 -20.16 -2.35 12.42
C THR A 75 -19.11 -2.14 13.51
N GLY A 76 -18.09 -1.29 13.28
CA GLY A 76 -17.05 -0.98 14.26
C GLY A 76 -16.25 -2.21 14.72
N ALA A 77 -16.34 -3.33 13.99
CA ALA A 77 -15.79 -4.60 14.44
C ALA A 77 -14.27 -4.49 14.53
N THR A 78 -13.73 -4.69 15.73
CA THR A 78 -12.29 -4.73 15.96
C THR A 78 -11.78 -6.17 15.94
N LYS A 79 -10.52 -6.34 15.54
CA LYS A 79 -9.81 -7.60 15.65
C LYS A 79 -8.46 -7.38 16.33
N PRO A 80 -8.01 -8.36 17.14
CA PRO A 80 -6.68 -8.32 17.69
C PRO A 80 -5.63 -8.36 16.58
N HIS A 81 -4.58 -7.58 16.76
CA HIS A 81 -3.38 -7.52 15.95
C HIS A 81 -2.16 -7.40 16.88
N HIS A 82 -1.16 -8.24 16.69
CA HIS A 82 0.07 -8.20 17.48
C HIS A 82 1.01 -7.12 16.92
N LEU A 83 1.40 -6.14 17.73
CA LEU A 83 2.54 -5.28 17.41
C LEU A 83 3.77 -5.93 18.05
N VAL A 84 4.76 -6.29 17.24
CA VAL A 84 6.09 -6.70 17.75
C VAL A 84 6.84 -5.40 18.05
N THR A 85 7.19 -5.18 19.30
CA THR A 85 8.18 -4.16 19.68
C THR A 85 9.46 -4.90 20.08
N GLY A 86 10.55 -4.62 19.36
CA GLY A 86 11.86 -5.21 19.60
C GLY A 86 12.63 -5.39 18.30
N GLY A 87 13.13 -4.28 17.74
CA GLY A 87 14.34 -4.35 16.93
C GLY A 87 15.50 -4.75 17.85
N GLU A 88 16.54 -5.36 17.29
CA GLU A 88 17.66 -6.02 17.99
C GLU A 88 18.41 -5.12 19.02
N GLU A 89 18.10 -3.83 19.09
CA GLU A 89 18.69 -2.83 19.98
C GLU A 89 17.94 -2.64 21.32
N SER A 90 16.72 -3.19 21.50
CA SER A 90 15.89 -2.85 22.66
C SER A 90 15.15 -4.05 23.28
N GLY A 91 15.88 -4.88 24.03
CA GLY A 91 15.34 -5.80 25.05
C GLY A 91 14.46 -6.96 24.55
N PRO A 92 14.08 -7.90 25.46
CA PRO A 92 13.33 -9.09 25.09
C PRO A 92 11.98 -8.71 24.46
N SER A 93 11.73 -9.29 23.29
CA SER A 93 10.54 -9.07 22.46
C SER A 93 9.26 -9.41 23.21
N GLY A 94 8.62 -8.42 23.81
CA GLY A 94 7.28 -8.54 24.38
C GLY A 94 6.23 -8.47 23.29
N VAL A 95 5.36 -9.48 23.20
CA VAL A 95 4.20 -9.42 22.29
C VAL A 95 3.13 -8.55 22.96
N VAL A 96 2.92 -7.35 22.43
CA VAL A 96 1.81 -6.48 22.87
C VAL A 96 0.61 -6.72 21.95
N LEU A 97 -0.54 -7.03 22.56
CA LEU A 97 -1.80 -7.19 21.84
C LEU A 97 -2.44 -5.83 21.57
N GLY A 98 -2.48 -5.42 20.30
CA GLY A 98 -3.25 -4.27 19.84
C GLY A 98 -4.59 -4.69 19.24
N TYR A 99 -5.47 -3.72 19.01
CA TYR A 99 -6.75 -3.93 18.32
C TYR A 99 -6.87 -2.93 17.17
N ALA A 100 -7.37 -3.41 16.03
CA ALA A 100 -7.56 -2.58 14.84
C ALA A 100 -8.91 -2.86 14.20
N HIS A 101 -9.41 -1.87 13.46
CA HIS A 101 -10.63 -2.00 12.68
C HIS A 101 -10.51 -3.15 11.67
N LEU A 102 -11.44 -4.11 11.68
CA LEU A 102 -11.37 -5.35 10.91
C LEU A 102 -11.08 -5.11 9.43
N GLY A 103 -11.80 -4.18 8.81
CA GLY A 103 -11.63 -3.87 7.38
C GLY A 103 -10.24 -3.31 7.05
N MET A 104 -9.72 -2.43 7.92
CA MET A 104 -8.40 -1.82 7.73
C MET A 104 -7.29 -2.83 8.00
N LEU A 105 -7.44 -3.66 9.04
CA LEU A 105 -6.50 -4.72 9.35
C LEU A 105 -6.43 -5.76 8.23
N ALA A 106 -7.58 -6.17 7.67
CA ALA A 106 -7.63 -7.09 6.55
C ALA A 106 -6.96 -6.50 5.29
N ALA A 107 -7.25 -5.23 4.98
CA ALA A 107 -6.63 -4.52 3.87
C ALA A 107 -5.10 -4.39 4.03
N ALA A 108 -4.64 -4.02 5.23
CA ALA A 108 -3.22 -3.91 5.55
C ALA A 108 -2.50 -5.25 5.43
N ARG A 109 -3.08 -6.34 6.00
CA ARG A 109 -2.53 -7.69 5.87
C ARG A 109 -2.49 -8.17 4.42
N TRP A 110 -3.51 -7.82 3.62
CA TRP A 110 -3.53 -8.16 2.21
C TRP A 110 -2.40 -7.43 1.46
N ILE A 111 -2.29 -6.10 1.62
CA ILE A 111 -1.20 -5.32 1.01
C ILE A 111 0.17 -5.84 1.44
N HIS A 112 0.37 -6.12 2.73
CA HIS A 112 1.62 -6.66 3.25
C HIS A 112 2.05 -7.92 2.48
N ARG A 113 1.14 -8.87 2.24
CA ARG A 113 1.46 -10.08 1.48
C ARG A 113 1.79 -9.81 0.01
N GLN A 114 1.19 -8.79 -0.60
CA GLN A 114 1.45 -8.46 -2.01
C GLN A 114 2.76 -7.70 -2.19
N VAL A 115 3.05 -6.77 -1.27
CA VAL A 115 4.05 -5.73 -1.50
C VAL A 115 5.37 -6.01 -0.80
N VAL A 116 5.39 -6.70 0.35
CA VAL A 116 6.64 -6.95 1.09
C VAL A 116 7.70 -7.70 0.28
N PRO A 117 7.37 -8.78 -0.47
CA PRO A 117 8.37 -9.45 -1.32
C PRO A 117 8.95 -8.50 -2.37
N VAL A 118 8.08 -7.70 -2.99
CA VAL A 118 8.44 -6.74 -4.04
C VAL A 118 9.32 -5.61 -3.50
N LEU A 119 8.98 -5.05 -2.33
CA LEU A 119 9.79 -4.02 -1.69
C LEU A 119 11.15 -4.55 -1.25
N LYS A 120 11.22 -5.77 -0.70
CA LYS A 120 12.50 -6.39 -0.32
C LYS A 120 13.42 -6.54 -1.52
N GLN A 121 12.88 -6.99 -2.66
CA GLN A 121 13.65 -7.07 -3.90
C GLN A 121 14.08 -5.68 -4.39
N ALA A 122 13.17 -4.71 -4.45
CA ALA A 122 13.46 -3.36 -4.92
C ALA A 122 14.46 -2.59 -4.04
N LEU A 123 14.63 -2.97 -2.78
CA LEU A 123 15.63 -2.39 -1.85
C LEU A 123 17.02 -3.04 -1.94
N GLN A 124 17.12 -4.22 -2.56
CA GLN A 124 18.39 -4.92 -2.79
C GLN A 124 19.09 -4.49 -4.09
N GLU A 125 18.38 -3.74 -4.94
CA GLU A 125 18.84 -3.18 -6.22
C GLU A 125 19.17 -1.68 -6.12
#